data_AF-A2RJG2-F1
#
_entry.id   AF-A2RJG2-F1
#
_cell.length_a   1.000
_cell.length_b   1.000
_cell.length_c   1.000
_cell.angle_alpha   90.00
_cell.angle_beta   90.00
_cell.angle_gamma   90.00
#
_symmetry.space_group_name_H-M   'P 1'
#
loop_
_entity.id
_entity.type
_entity.pdbx_description
1 polymer ?
#
loop_
_entity_poly.entity_id
_entity_poly.type
_entity_poly.pdbx_seq_one_letter_code
_entity_poly.pdbx_strand_id
1 'polypeptide(L)'
;MTKFEEEFNYLIELSGKVLLGQVDAETFKKNRIAFFEKYETDQQQALPVVPEDVAEWIEHCKGMGYGLIAALTFKLSSTMHEELSTKILKWLGNEGNDETFALAFITGKYQVEKPQLFYIDLPKVFGLSDSTSDSTFVSKTESGIISEFTKGKDYALKLTEQEIKSIDERYWQFAVPVEGGE
;
A
#
# COMPACT_ATOMS: atom_id res chain seq x y z
N MET A 1 23.05 26.22 1.00
CA MET A 1 21.64 25.90 0.73
C MET A 1 21.56 25.55 -0.74
N THR A 2 20.94 24.43 -1.10
CA THR A 2 20.77 24.04 -2.51
C THR A 2 19.63 24.85 -3.14
N LYS A 3 19.62 24.97 -4.47
CA LYS A 3 18.54 25.66 -5.20
C LYS A 3 17.16 25.04 -4.92
N PHE A 4 17.13 23.72 -4.73
CA PHE A 4 15.93 23.00 -4.30
C PHE A 4 15.47 23.44 -2.90
N GLU A 5 16.38 23.47 -1.92
CA GLU A 5 16.08 23.90 -0.55
C GLU A 5 15.54 25.34 -0.49
N GLU A 6 16.12 26.25 -1.28
CA GLU A 6 15.66 27.64 -1.34
C GLU A 6 14.22 27.74 -1.89
N GLU A 7 13.93 27.03 -2.97
CA GLU A 7 12.61 27.04 -3.61
C GLU A 7 11.56 26.26 -2.79
N PHE A 8 11.96 25.21 -2.05
CA PHE A 8 11.10 24.50 -1.11
C PHE A 8 10.77 25.37 0.10
N ASN A 9 11.76 26.03 0.70
CA ASN A 9 11.53 26.96 1.81
C ASN A 9 10.61 28.12 1.42
N TYR A 10 10.72 28.60 0.18
CA TYR A 10 9.78 29.58 -0.36
C TYR A 10 8.34 29.05 -0.40
N LEU A 11 8.11 27.81 -0.81
CA LEU A 11 6.78 27.20 -0.77
C LEU A 11 6.24 27.09 0.66
N ILE A 12 7.08 26.73 1.63
CA ILE A 12 6.69 26.69 3.05
C ILE A 12 6.26 28.07 3.52
N GLU A 13 7.04 29.11 3.24
CA GLU A 13 6.69 30.49 3.57
C GLU A 13 5.37 30.92 2.91
N LEU A 14 5.20 30.60 1.62
CA LEU A 14 3.99 30.90 0.86
C LEU A 14 2.76 30.22 1.46
N SER A 15 2.90 28.98 1.94
CA SER A 15 1.83 28.27 2.64
C SER A 15 1.40 28.96 3.94
N GLY A 16 2.37 29.49 4.70
CA GLY A 16 2.09 30.29 5.89
C GLY A 16 1.32 31.58 5.56
N LYS A 17 1.67 32.25 4.46
CA LYS A 17 0.96 33.46 3.99
C LYS A 17 -0.48 33.16 3.57
N VAL A 18 -0.77 31.98 3.02
CA VAL A 18 -2.15 31.56 2.74
C VAL A 18 -2.96 31.41 4.03
N LEU A 19 -2.38 30.79 5.07
CA LEU A 19 -3.05 30.63 6.36
C LEU A 19 -3.36 31.98 7.03
N LEU A 20 -2.51 32.99 6.79
CA LEU A 20 -2.70 34.36 7.27
C LEU A 20 -3.62 35.20 6.35
N GLY A 21 -4.15 34.63 5.27
CA GLY A 21 -5.01 35.33 4.30
C GLY A 21 -4.28 36.39 3.47
N GLN A 22 -2.95 36.37 3.45
CA GLN A 22 -2.11 37.33 2.74
C GLN A 22 -1.88 36.94 1.28
N VAL A 23 -2.10 35.66 0.95
CA VAL A 23 -2.01 35.09 -0.38
C VAL A 23 -3.24 34.21 -0.60
N ASP A 24 -3.84 34.27 -1.79
CA ASP A 24 -4.97 33.42 -2.12
C ASP A 24 -4.54 31.96 -2.40
N ALA A 25 -5.47 31.02 -2.19
CA ALA A 25 -5.19 29.59 -2.33
C ALA A 25 -4.80 29.20 -3.77
N GLU A 26 -5.28 29.90 -4.79
CA GLU A 26 -4.96 29.61 -6.20
C GLU A 26 -3.52 30.00 -6.53
N THR A 27 -3.04 31.14 -6.00
CA THR A 27 -1.63 31.55 -6.13
C THR A 27 -0.69 30.52 -5.50
N PHE A 28 -0.99 30.01 -4.30
CA PHE A 28 -0.19 28.94 -3.70
C PHE A 28 -0.25 27.65 -4.51
N LYS A 29 -1.44 27.25 -4.96
CA LYS A 29 -1.64 26.04 -5.77
C LYS A 29 -0.82 26.09 -7.06
N LYS A 30 -0.79 27.24 -7.75
CA LYS A 30 0.01 27.45 -8.96
C LYS A 30 1.52 27.32 -8.70
N ASN A 31 2.03 27.96 -7.65
CA ASN A 31 3.46 27.88 -7.31
C ASN A 31 3.86 26.47 -6.89
N ARG A 32 2.99 25.80 -6.12
CA ARG A 32 3.18 24.40 -5.74
C ARG A 32 3.25 23.49 -6.98
N ILE A 33 2.31 23.62 -7.92
CA ILE A 33 2.31 22.85 -9.17
C ILE A 33 3.60 23.10 -9.95
N ALA A 34 3.98 24.36 -10.17
CA ALA A 34 5.19 24.71 -10.93
C ALA A 34 6.49 24.18 -10.29
N PHE A 35 6.58 24.19 -8.95
CA PHE A 35 7.70 23.59 -8.24
C PHE A 35 7.76 22.08 -8.48
N PHE A 36 6.62 21.39 -8.35
CA PHE A 36 6.58 19.95 -8.62
C PHE A 36 6.90 19.66 -10.08
N GLU A 37 6.26 20.29 -11.07
CA GLU A 37 6.58 20.09 -12.49
C GLU A 37 8.08 20.27 -12.81
N LYS A 38 8.69 21.30 -12.22
CA LYS A 38 10.11 21.60 -12.41
C LYS A 38 11.02 20.50 -11.86
N TYR A 39 10.76 20.00 -10.66
CA TYR A 39 11.61 19.00 -10.01
C TYR A 39 11.17 17.56 -10.25
N GLU A 40 9.99 17.35 -10.82
CA GLU A 40 9.46 16.06 -11.28
C GLU A 40 10.04 15.68 -12.65
N THR A 41 10.58 16.63 -13.42
CA THR A 41 11.19 16.37 -14.74
C THR A 41 12.71 16.12 -14.67
N ASP A 42 13.42 16.74 -13.72
CA ASP A 42 14.88 16.65 -13.59
C ASP A 42 15.36 15.48 -12.70
N GLN A 43 14.45 14.82 -11.99
CA GLN A 43 14.71 13.53 -11.39
C GLN A 43 13.67 12.54 -11.90
N GLN A 44 14.13 11.50 -12.61
CA GLN A 44 13.38 10.24 -12.71
C GLN A 44 13.33 9.59 -11.32
N GLN A 45 12.75 10.27 -10.33
CA GLN A 45 12.39 9.62 -9.08
C GLN A 45 11.35 8.57 -9.46
N ALA A 46 11.66 7.32 -9.12
CA ALA A 46 10.68 6.26 -9.21
C ALA A 46 9.42 6.72 -8.47
N LEU A 47 8.25 6.47 -9.08
CA LEU A 47 6.99 6.76 -8.40
C LEU A 47 6.99 6.08 -7.03
N PRO A 48 6.51 6.78 -5.97
CA PRO A 48 6.40 6.15 -4.67
C PRO A 48 5.55 4.89 -4.79
N VAL A 49 6.04 3.79 -4.25
CA VAL A 49 5.32 2.52 -4.22
C VAL A 49 4.63 2.42 -2.86
N VAL A 50 3.31 2.26 -2.86
CA VAL A 50 2.50 2.19 -1.64
C VAL A 50 1.67 0.92 -1.63
N PRO A 51 1.45 0.27 -0.47
CA PRO A 51 0.52 -0.85 -0.35
C PRO A 51 -0.91 -0.48 -0.77
N GLU A 52 -1.71 -1.48 -1.13
CA GLU A 52 -3.12 -1.31 -1.50
C GLU A 52 -3.94 -0.63 -0.39
N ASP A 53 -3.76 -1.05 0.86
CA ASP A 53 -4.40 -0.42 2.02
C ASP A 53 -4.07 1.10 2.10
N VAL A 54 -2.82 1.48 1.78
CA VAL A 54 -2.35 2.87 1.80
C VAL A 54 -2.91 3.67 0.62
N ALA A 55 -3.00 3.07 -0.56
CA ALA A 55 -3.65 3.67 -1.72
C ALA A 55 -5.13 3.99 -1.42
N GLU A 56 -5.87 3.02 -0.87
CA GLU A 56 -7.26 3.20 -0.44
C GLU A 56 -7.40 4.36 0.55
N TRP A 57 -6.47 4.46 1.51
CA TRP A 57 -6.46 5.55 2.47
C TRP A 57 -6.22 6.92 1.83
N ILE A 58 -5.29 7.02 0.88
CA ILE A 58 -5.02 8.26 0.13
C ILE A 58 -6.27 8.71 -0.61
N GLU A 59 -6.92 7.80 -1.35
CA GLU A 59 -8.15 8.10 -2.09
C GLU A 59 -9.28 8.55 -1.18
N HIS A 60 -9.49 7.84 -0.06
CA HIS A 60 -10.49 8.21 0.95
C HIS A 60 -10.25 9.63 1.47
N CYS A 61 -9.03 9.94 1.87
CA CYS A 61 -8.67 11.27 2.38
C CYS A 61 -8.91 12.37 1.35
N LYS A 62 -8.53 12.14 0.10
CA LYS A 62 -8.75 13.09 -1.00
C LYS A 62 -10.24 13.30 -1.28
N GLY A 63 -11.03 12.23 -1.29
CA GLY A 63 -12.49 12.29 -1.47
C GLY A 63 -13.20 13.07 -0.36
N MET A 64 -12.67 13.01 0.86
CA MET A 64 -13.16 13.78 2.01
C MET A 64 -12.63 15.22 2.07
N GLY A 65 -11.77 15.63 1.12
CA GLY A 65 -11.16 16.95 1.09
C GLY A 65 -10.09 17.18 2.15
N TYR A 66 -9.52 16.11 2.72
CA TYR A 66 -8.49 16.22 3.75
C TYR A 66 -7.14 16.64 3.16
N GLY A 67 -6.44 17.51 3.89
CA GLY A 67 -5.04 17.83 3.65
C GLY A 67 -4.10 16.79 4.26
N LEU A 68 -2.82 16.85 3.91
CA LEU A 68 -1.79 15.89 4.35
C LEU A 68 -1.74 15.76 5.89
N ILE A 69 -1.77 16.88 6.60
CA ILE A 69 -1.77 16.87 8.07
C ILE A 69 -2.97 16.08 8.61
N ALA A 70 -4.16 16.29 8.06
CA ALA A 70 -5.35 15.58 8.50
C ALA A 70 -5.29 14.07 8.16
N ALA A 71 -4.72 13.71 7.01
CA ALA A 71 -4.52 12.32 6.61
C ALA A 71 -3.53 11.56 7.51
N LEU A 72 -2.55 12.26 8.09
CA LEU A 72 -1.57 11.70 9.02
C LEU A 72 -2.02 11.71 10.49
N THR A 73 -2.90 12.64 10.89
CA THR A 73 -3.18 12.90 12.31
C THR A 73 -4.62 12.65 12.74
N PHE A 74 -5.60 12.83 11.86
CA PHE A 74 -6.97 13.18 12.30
C PHE A 74 -7.96 12.01 12.32
N LYS A 75 -7.74 10.96 11.52
CA LYS A 75 -8.69 9.83 11.42
C LYS A 75 -8.13 8.45 11.72
N LEU A 76 -6.82 8.29 11.89
CA LEU A 76 -6.24 7.02 12.34
C LEU A 76 -6.68 6.64 13.77
N SER A 77 -7.41 7.54 14.48
CA SER A 77 -7.98 7.32 15.81
C SER A 77 -9.50 7.20 15.87
N SER A 78 -10.25 7.34 14.75
CA SER A 78 -11.72 7.37 14.77
C SER A 78 -12.33 6.19 14.00
N THR A 79 -12.65 5.13 14.75
CA THR A 79 -13.70 4.08 14.64
C THR A 79 -14.33 3.62 13.30
N MET A 80 -14.16 4.28 12.16
CA MET A 80 -14.79 3.86 10.90
C MET A 80 -14.00 2.78 10.16
N HIS A 81 -12.70 2.65 10.41
CA HIS A 81 -11.87 1.54 9.92
C HIS A 81 -10.69 1.27 10.88
N GLU A 82 -10.95 0.67 12.03
CA GLU A 82 -9.92 0.40 13.05
C GLU A 82 -8.79 -0.51 12.49
N GLU A 83 -9.16 -1.52 11.70
CA GLU A 83 -8.20 -2.41 11.05
C GLU A 83 -7.35 -1.68 10.00
N LEU A 84 -7.99 -0.91 9.09
CA LEU A 84 -7.26 -0.12 8.08
C LEU A 84 -6.33 0.88 8.76
N SER A 85 -6.82 1.62 9.76
CA SER A 85 -6.03 2.60 10.50
C SER A 85 -4.81 1.97 11.16
N THR A 86 -4.97 0.78 11.74
CA THR A 86 -3.85 0.03 12.35
C THR A 86 -2.81 -0.36 11.31
N LYS A 87 -3.23 -0.83 10.12
CA LYS A 87 -2.32 -1.15 9.03
C LYS A 87 -1.57 0.06 8.51
N ILE A 88 -2.27 1.19 8.31
CA ILE A 88 -1.64 2.45 7.88
C ILE A 88 -0.62 2.94 8.91
N LEU A 89 -0.98 2.97 10.19
CA LEU A 89 -0.06 3.37 11.27
C LEU A 89 1.17 2.46 11.35
N LYS A 90 0.97 1.14 11.23
CA LYS A 90 2.07 0.17 11.22
C LYS A 90 2.99 0.41 10.03
N TRP A 91 2.45 0.66 8.84
CA TRP A 91 3.24 0.92 7.65
C TRP A 91 3.98 2.26 7.74
N LEU A 92 3.32 3.34 8.18
CA LEU A 92 3.94 4.65 8.41
C LEU A 92 5.04 4.62 9.49
N GLY A 93 4.99 3.66 10.41
CA GLY A 93 6.01 3.48 11.45
C GLY A 93 7.35 2.92 10.95
N ASN A 94 7.42 2.45 9.69
CA ASN A 94 8.67 2.04 9.08
C ASN A 94 9.42 3.26 8.52
N GLU A 95 10.75 3.21 8.58
CA GLU A 95 11.63 4.29 8.12
C GLU A 95 11.37 4.67 6.64
N GLY A 96 11.15 5.96 6.38
CA GLY A 96 10.94 6.51 5.02
C GLY A 96 9.53 6.34 4.44
N ASN A 97 8.63 5.60 5.11
CA ASN A 97 7.27 5.41 4.61
C ASN A 97 6.39 6.65 4.80
N ASP A 98 6.68 7.49 5.78
CA ASP A 98 6.07 8.80 5.97
C ASP A 98 6.40 9.78 4.83
N GLU A 99 7.65 9.81 4.39
CA GLU A 99 8.08 10.56 3.20
C GLU A 99 7.42 10.02 1.92
N THR A 100 7.41 8.69 1.75
CA THR A 100 6.75 8.01 0.63
C THR A 100 5.26 8.33 0.59
N PHE A 101 4.58 8.30 1.74
CA PHE A 101 3.18 8.69 1.87
C PHE A 101 2.96 10.14 1.48
N ALA A 102 3.77 11.06 2.01
CA ALA A 102 3.65 12.48 1.73
C ALA A 102 3.83 12.77 0.23
N LEU A 103 4.82 12.13 -0.41
CA LEU A 103 5.04 12.23 -1.85
C LEU A 103 3.84 11.70 -2.64
N ALA A 104 3.37 10.48 -2.36
CA ALA A 104 2.20 9.90 -3.01
C ALA A 104 0.95 10.77 -2.85
N PHE A 105 0.74 11.31 -1.64
CA PHE A 105 -0.41 12.13 -1.30
C PHE A 105 -0.37 13.52 -1.97
N ILE A 106 0.79 14.20 -1.95
CA ILE A 106 0.92 15.56 -2.49
C ILE A 106 0.86 15.55 -4.01
N THR A 107 1.60 14.64 -4.64
CA THR A 107 1.69 14.53 -6.11
C THR A 107 0.44 13.91 -6.72
N GLY A 108 -0.23 13.02 -5.97
CA GLY A 108 -1.32 12.19 -6.51
C GLY A 108 -0.82 11.15 -7.52
N LYS A 109 0.50 10.91 -7.60
CA LYS A 109 1.12 9.94 -8.49
C LYS A 109 1.89 8.92 -7.64
N TYR A 110 1.52 7.66 -7.76
CA TYR A 110 2.15 6.56 -7.04
C TYR A 110 1.85 5.25 -7.76
N GLN A 111 2.62 4.21 -7.47
CA GLN A 111 2.33 2.83 -7.86
C GLN A 111 1.76 2.09 -6.67
N VAL A 112 0.71 1.30 -6.89
CA VAL A 112 0.23 0.37 -5.87
C VAL A 112 1.12 -0.87 -5.91
N GLU A 113 1.67 -1.25 -4.76
CA GLU A 113 2.44 -2.47 -4.59
C GLU A 113 1.55 -3.66 -4.97
N LYS A 114 2.00 -4.47 -5.93
CA LYS A 114 1.40 -5.75 -6.25
C LYS A 114 2.23 -6.83 -5.55
N PRO A 115 1.85 -7.29 -4.34
CA PRO A 115 2.64 -8.28 -3.63
C PRO A 115 2.70 -9.59 -4.45
N GLN A 116 3.86 -10.24 -4.45
CA GLN A 116 3.96 -11.59 -5.00
C GLN A 116 3.07 -12.53 -4.19
N LEU A 117 2.13 -13.17 -4.89
CA LEU A 117 1.24 -14.16 -4.30
C LEU A 117 1.82 -15.56 -4.49
N PHE A 118 1.44 -16.46 -3.60
CA PHE A 118 1.87 -17.86 -3.59
C PHE A 118 0.67 -18.78 -3.35
N TYR A 119 0.74 -19.98 -3.92
CA TYR A 119 -0.06 -21.12 -3.50
C TYR A 119 0.76 -21.97 -2.52
N ILE A 120 0.12 -22.66 -1.57
CA ILE A 120 0.78 -23.69 -0.74
C ILE A 120 0.54 -25.05 -1.40
N ASP A 121 1.61 -25.66 -1.94
CA ASP A 121 1.61 -26.96 -2.62
C ASP A 121 2.18 -28.03 -1.67
N LEU A 122 1.28 -28.67 -0.92
CA LEU A 122 1.65 -29.68 0.06
C LEU A 122 1.93 -31.02 -0.63
N PRO A 123 2.92 -31.77 -0.12
CA PRO A 123 3.17 -33.12 -0.60
C PRO A 123 1.93 -33.99 -0.40
N LYS A 124 1.76 -34.97 -1.28
CA LYS A 124 0.63 -35.89 -1.25
C LYS A 124 0.48 -36.55 0.12
N VAL A 125 -0.65 -36.29 0.78
CA VAL A 125 -1.03 -36.95 2.04
C VAL A 125 -1.83 -38.21 1.70
N PHE A 126 -1.25 -39.38 1.97
CA PHE A 126 -1.95 -40.65 1.78
C PHE A 126 -3.17 -40.73 2.72
N GLY A 127 -4.38 -40.82 2.16
CA GLY A 127 -5.64 -40.96 2.92
C GLY A 127 -6.67 -39.85 2.71
N LEU A 128 -6.32 -38.73 2.05
CA LEU A 128 -7.24 -37.65 1.70
C LEU A 128 -7.79 -37.80 0.27
N SER A 129 -8.75 -38.70 0.10
CA SER A 129 -9.63 -38.92 -1.08
C SER A 129 -8.97 -39.28 -2.43
N ASP A 130 -9.75 -39.98 -3.28
CA ASP A 130 -9.42 -40.64 -4.58
C ASP A 130 -8.86 -39.73 -5.69
N SER A 131 -7.84 -38.94 -5.37
CA SER A 131 -7.34 -37.89 -6.22
C SER A 131 -6.18 -38.39 -7.06
N THR A 132 -6.41 -38.37 -8.38
CA THR A 132 -5.44 -38.61 -9.44
C THR A 132 -4.41 -37.47 -9.58
N SER A 133 -4.45 -36.46 -8.70
CA SER A 133 -3.45 -35.39 -8.66
C SER A 133 -2.23 -35.76 -7.81
N ASP A 134 -1.09 -35.21 -8.20
CA ASP A 134 0.19 -35.40 -7.49
C ASP A 134 0.41 -34.39 -6.35
N SER A 135 -0.49 -33.42 -6.21
CA SER A 135 -0.40 -32.30 -5.26
C SER A 135 -1.69 -32.10 -4.45
N THR A 136 -1.53 -31.63 -3.21
CA THR A 136 -2.60 -31.15 -2.33
C THR A 136 -2.42 -29.64 -2.11
N PHE A 137 -3.47 -28.85 -2.34
CA PHE A 137 -3.43 -27.40 -2.16
C PHE A 137 -4.24 -26.98 -0.93
N VAL A 138 -3.91 -25.80 -0.40
CA VAL A 138 -4.66 -25.16 0.67
C VAL A 138 -5.71 -24.21 0.09
N SER A 139 -6.95 -24.28 0.60
CA SER A 139 -8.04 -23.35 0.28
C SER A 139 -8.73 -22.85 1.55
N LYS A 140 -9.56 -21.80 1.42
CA LYS A 140 -10.36 -21.26 2.53
C LYS A 140 -11.83 -21.61 2.30
N THR A 141 -12.46 -22.28 3.26
CA THR A 141 -13.90 -22.56 3.23
C THR A 141 -14.70 -21.26 3.40
N GLU A 142 -15.99 -21.30 3.10
CA GLU A 142 -16.91 -20.18 3.36
C GLU A 142 -16.95 -19.76 4.84
N SER A 143 -16.68 -20.70 5.76
CA SER A 143 -16.57 -20.44 7.21
C SER A 143 -15.22 -19.85 7.63
N GLY A 144 -14.31 -19.60 6.69
CA GLY A 144 -12.99 -19.04 6.94
C GLY A 144 -11.95 -20.05 7.43
N ILE A 145 -12.30 -21.34 7.50
CA ILE A 145 -11.38 -22.41 7.90
C ILE A 145 -10.46 -22.72 6.72
N ILE A 146 -9.16 -22.79 7.01
CA ILE A 146 -8.16 -23.22 6.05
C ILE A 146 -8.22 -24.75 5.97
N SER A 147 -8.36 -25.28 4.76
CA SER A 147 -8.54 -26.72 4.52
C SER A 147 -7.76 -27.19 3.31
N GLU A 148 -7.38 -28.46 3.32
CA GLU A 148 -6.60 -29.13 2.28
C GLU A 148 -7.54 -29.74 1.22
N PHE A 149 -7.22 -29.55 -0.06
CA PHE A 149 -8.03 -30.06 -1.18
C PHE A 149 -7.16 -30.51 -2.36
N THR A 150 -7.69 -31.45 -3.15
CA THR A 150 -6.98 -32.08 -4.28
C THR A 150 -7.59 -31.72 -5.65
N LYS A 151 -8.35 -30.61 -5.73
CA LYS A 151 -9.05 -30.16 -6.94
C LYS A 151 -8.20 -29.35 -7.93
N GLY A 152 -6.88 -29.32 -7.76
CA GLY A 152 -5.94 -28.60 -8.63
C GLY A 152 -5.74 -27.13 -8.25
N LYS A 153 -4.79 -26.48 -8.94
CA LYS A 153 -4.30 -25.12 -8.62
C LYS A 153 -5.37 -24.03 -8.73
N ASP A 154 -6.39 -24.20 -9.57
CA ASP A 154 -7.46 -23.20 -9.79
C ASP A 154 -8.31 -22.94 -8.54
N TYR A 155 -8.30 -23.87 -7.57
CA TYR A 155 -9.03 -23.74 -6.30
C TYR A 155 -8.12 -23.38 -5.13
N ALA A 156 -6.82 -23.21 -5.38
CA ALA A 156 -5.84 -22.89 -4.36
C ALA A 156 -5.97 -21.43 -3.91
N LEU A 157 -5.84 -21.23 -2.60
CA LEU A 157 -5.82 -19.90 -2.00
C LEU A 157 -4.52 -19.19 -2.38
N LYS A 158 -4.65 -17.96 -2.89
CA LYS A 158 -3.52 -17.07 -3.16
C LYS A 158 -3.23 -16.28 -1.88
N LEU A 159 -2.00 -16.36 -1.40
CA LEU A 159 -1.57 -15.74 -0.16
C LEU A 159 -0.26 -14.97 -0.38
N THR A 160 -0.08 -13.89 0.36
CA THR A 160 1.22 -13.23 0.51
C THR A 160 2.13 -14.06 1.43
N GLU A 161 3.45 -13.82 1.37
CA GLU A 161 4.41 -14.44 2.30
C GLU A 161 4.02 -14.22 3.77
N GLN A 162 3.59 -13.00 4.11
CA GLN A 162 3.20 -12.66 5.48
C GLN A 162 1.98 -13.45 5.94
N GLU A 163 0.97 -13.61 5.08
CA GLU A 163 -0.21 -14.41 5.41
C GLU A 163 0.14 -15.88 5.60
N ILE A 164 1.00 -16.45 4.74
CA ILE A 164 1.49 -17.84 4.91
C ILE A 164 2.18 -18.00 6.27
N LYS A 165 3.12 -17.09 6.59
CA LYS A 165 3.85 -17.12 7.86
C LYS A 165 2.95 -16.88 9.08
N SER A 166 1.88 -16.11 8.93
CA SER A 166 0.90 -15.87 9.99
C SER A 166 0.04 -17.11 10.30
N ILE A 167 -0.19 -17.98 9.30
CA ILE A 167 -0.82 -19.27 9.50
C ILE A 167 0.15 -20.20 10.21
N ASP A 168 1.32 -20.46 9.59
CA ASP A 168 2.45 -21.19 10.15
C ASP A 168 3.68 -21.01 9.24
N GLU A 169 4.81 -20.57 9.78
CA GLU A 169 6.05 -20.36 9.02
C GLU A 169 6.54 -21.63 8.28
N ARG A 170 6.20 -22.82 8.78
CA ARG A 170 6.56 -24.09 8.13
C ARG A 170 5.91 -24.26 6.76
N TYR A 171 4.81 -23.56 6.47
CA TYR A 171 4.19 -23.63 5.14
C TYR A 171 4.99 -22.90 4.05
N TRP A 172 5.91 -22.02 4.43
CA TRP A 172 6.71 -21.26 3.47
C TRP A 172 7.55 -22.13 2.54
N GLN A 173 8.04 -23.28 3.03
CA GLN A 173 8.81 -24.22 2.20
C GLN A 173 8.01 -24.86 1.06
N PHE A 174 6.67 -24.77 1.12
CA PHE A 174 5.73 -25.29 0.13
C PHE A 174 5.11 -24.17 -0.73
N ALA A 175 5.57 -22.92 -0.56
CA ALA A 175 5.06 -21.78 -1.29
C ALA A 175 5.54 -21.81 -2.76
N VAL A 176 4.59 -21.85 -3.69
CA VAL A 176 4.84 -21.80 -5.13
C VAL A 176 4.36 -20.45 -5.65
N PRO A 177 5.21 -19.62 -6.29
CA PRO A 177 4.81 -18.31 -6.77
C PRO A 177 3.71 -18.45 -7.82
N VAL A 178 2.70 -17.58 -7.72
CA VAL A 178 1.71 -17.40 -8.78
C VAL A 178 2.40 -16.63 -9.90
N GLU A 179 2.56 -17.25 -11.07
CA GLU A 179 3.03 -16.52 -12.25
C GLU A 179 2.01 -15.44 -12.60
N GLY A 180 2.50 -14.21 -12.78
CA GLY A 180 1.69 -13.00 -12.87
C GLY A 180 0.57 -13.12 -13.91
N GLY A 181 -0.67 -13.00 -13.44
CA GLY A 181 -1.79 -12.65 -14.32
C GLY A 181 -1.63 -11.18 -14.70
N GLU A 182 -1.61 -10.92 -16.01
CA GLU A 182 -1.76 -9.57 -16.59
C GLU A 182 -3.01 -8.85 -16.04
#